data_AF-A0A497QJL3-F1
#
_entry.id   AF-A0A497QJL3-F1
#
_cell.length_a   1.000
_cell.length_b   1.000
_cell.length_c   1.000
_cell.angle_alpha   90.00
_cell.angle_beta   90.00
_cell.angle_gamma   90.00
#
_symmetry.space_group_name_H-M   'P 1'
#
loop_
_entity.id
_entity.type
_entity.pdbx_description
1 polymer ?
#
loop_
_entity_poly.entity_id
_entity_poly.type
_entity_poly.pdbx_seq_one_letter_code
_entity_poly.pdbx_strand_id
1 'polypeptide(L)'
;TYIDEVWFDKEKMVTWNGLIEVINKTMNEESVKKSLEMLNDCVIPISGRDRELWTPLLAIAHYISDGKHSEFWDGLVDYMQEYIKRKQEEDLSSFDLSVLSEIGRLNDISQFQAKDIAELMNQNLSPNEQVKSHAIGHALKRLGIPFRINTGRKYYTLKEEEYKLLKQRFGINDE
;
A
#
# COMPACT_ATOMS: atom_id res chain seq x y z
N THR A 1 1.20 25.29 -13.02
CA THR A 1 1.62 25.80 -11.70
C THR A 1 3.06 25.37 -11.52
N TYR A 2 3.96 26.33 -11.58
CA TYR A 2 5.41 26.14 -11.55
C TYR A 2 5.80 25.86 -10.10
N ILE A 3 6.27 24.66 -9.79
CA ILE A 3 6.76 24.34 -8.45
C ILE A 3 8.28 24.53 -8.51
N ASP A 4 8.70 25.77 -8.21
CA ASP A 4 10.05 26.10 -7.78
C ASP A 4 10.18 25.67 -6.31
N GLU A 5 10.59 24.42 -6.07
CA GLU A 5 11.05 24.01 -4.75
C GLU A 5 12.57 23.98 -4.76
N VAL A 6 13.13 25.19 -4.57
CA VAL A 6 14.54 25.46 -4.32
C VAL A 6 14.90 24.91 -2.95
N TRP A 7 15.40 23.67 -2.91
CA TRP A 7 16.18 23.18 -1.78
C TRP A 7 17.46 22.51 -2.32
N PHE A 8 18.52 22.59 -1.51
CA PHE A 8 19.90 22.11 -1.70
C PHE A 8 20.94 23.18 -2.12
N ASP A 9 21.55 23.75 -1.06
CA ASP A 9 22.87 24.39 -0.92
C ASP A 9 23.18 25.70 -1.68
N LYS A 10 23.74 26.69 -0.96
CA LYS A 10 23.93 28.08 -1.41
C LYS A 10 25.03 28.27 -2.47
N GLU A 11 25.84 27.27 -2.74
CA GLU A 11 27.04 27.41 -3.59
C GLU A 11 26.99 26.65 -4.93
N LYS A 12 26.01 25.76 -5.16
CA LYS A 12 25.89 25.03 -6.43
C LYS A 12 24.43 24.76 -6.78
N MET A 13 23.93 25.37 -7.87
CA MET A 13 22.63 24.98 -8.45
C MET A 13 22.69 23.53 -8.93
N VAL A 14 22.12 22.61 -8.17
CA VAL A 14 21.84 21.25 -8.64
C VAL A 14 20.51 21.28 -9.39
N THR A 15 20.57 21.28 -10.73
CA THR A 15 19.36 21.14 -11.56
C THR A 15 19.00 19.67 -11.68
N TRP A 16 17.71 19.34 -11.90
CA TRP A 16 17.27 17.96 -12.17
C TRP A 16 18.07 17.30 -13.31
N ASN A 17 18.29 18.05 -14.39
CA ASN A 17 19.11 17.59 -15.51
C ASN A 17 20.58 17.38 -15.10
N GLY A 18 21.15 18.26 -14.27
CA GLY A 18 22.50 18.10 -13.74
C GLY A 18 22.62 16.90 -12.79
N LEU A 19 21.60 16.62 -11.99
CA LEU A 19 21.53 15.42 -11.16
C LEU A 19 21.49 14.16 -12.04
N ILE A 20 20.65 14.13 -13.08
CA ILE A 20 20.60 13.03 -14.06
C ILE A 20 21.95 12.83 -14.73
N GLU A 21 22.62 13.91 -15.14
CA GLU A 21 23.94 13.83 -15.78
C GLU A 21 25.01 13.28 -14.83
N VAL A 22 25.02 13.74 -13.58
CA VAL A 22 25.92 13.23 -12.53
C VAL A 22 25.61 11.77 -12.21
N ILE A 23 24.34 11.38 -12.12
CA ILE A 23 23.92 9.99 -11.92
C ILE A 23 24.44 9.15 -13.09
N ASN A 24 24.14 9.51 -14.34
CA ASN A 24 24.58 8.75 -15.52
C ASN A 24 26.11 8.65 -15.65
N LYS A 25 26.84 9.68 -15.19
CA LYS A 25 28.31 9.70 -15.22
C LYS A 25 28.94 8.91 -14.09
N THR A 26 28.31 8.90 -12.91
CA THR A 26 28.81 8.22 -11.71
C THR A 26 28.40 6.77 -11.67
N MET A 27 27.21 6.45 -12.19
CA MET A 27 26.67 5.10 -12.21
C MET A 27 27.24 4.30 -13.37
N ASN A 28 28.14 3.36 -13.06
CA ASN A 28 28.45 2.31 -14.01
C ASN A 28 27.22 1.39 -14.15
N GLU A 29 26.54 1.45 -15.30
CA GLU A 29 25.33 0.67 -15.61
C GLU A 29 25.47 -0.81 -15.25
N GLU A 30 26.65 -1.39 -15.48
CA GLU A 30 26.96 -2.79 -15.20
C GLU A 30 27.04 -3.07 -13.69
N SER A 31 27.54 -2.12 -12.90
CA SER A 31 27.64 -2.23 -11.44
C SER A 31 26.30 -2.00 -10.73
N VAL A 32 25.44 -1.14 -11.30
CA VAL A 32 24.06 -0.96 -10.82
C VAL A 32 23.22 -2.19 -11.14
N LYS A 33 23.34 -2.76 -12.35
CA LYS A 33 22.70 -4.03 -12.71
C LYS A 33 23.10 -5.15 -11.77
N LYS A 34 24.39 -5.28 -11.45
CA LYS A 34 24.88 -6.26 -10.47
C LYS A 34 24.27 -6.04 -9.07
N SER A 35 24.15 -4.79 -8.62
CA SER A 35 23.49 -4.48 -7.34
C SER A 35 22.00 -4.84 -7.36
N LEU A 36 21.32 -4.60 -8.50
CA LEU A 36 19.92 -4.95 -8.70
C LEU A 36 19.69 -6.46 -8.69
N GLU A 37 20.56 -7.24 -9.35
CA GLU A 37 20.56 -8.71 -9.32
C GLU A 37 20.72 -9.23 -7.89
N MET A 38 21.71 -8.71 -7.15
CA MET A 38 21.92 -9.09 -5.74
C MET A 38 20.70 -8.78 -4.86
N LEU A 39 20.04 -7.65 -5.06
CA LEU A 39 18.83 -7.28 -4.31
C LEU A 39 17.60 -8.12 -4.71
N ASN A 40 17.52 -8.58 -5.95
CA ASN A 40 16.44 -9.46 -6.39
C ASN A 40 16.51 -10.84 -5.74
N ASP A 41 17.72 -11.31 -5.44
CA ASP A 41 17.99 -12.55 -4.70
C ASP A 41 17.81 -12.38 -3.18
N CYS A 42 17.74 -11.14 -2.68
CA CYS A 42 17.50 -10.85 -1.27
C CYS A 42 16.01 -10.90 -0.92
N VAL A 43 15.71 -11.38 0.30
CA VAL A 43 14.35 -11.30 0.85
C VAL A 43 14.12 -9.89 1.38
N ILE A 44 13.53 -9.05 0.54
CA ILE A 44 13.08 -7.70 0.93
C ILE A 44 11.59 -7.80 1.31
N PRO A 45 11.14 -7.22 2.45
CA PRO A 45 9.76 -7.30 2.93
C PRO A 45 8.78 -6.40 2.14
N ILE A 46 8.95 -6.33 0.83
CA ILE A 46 8.16 -5.52 -0.11
C ILE A 46 7.67 -6.39 -1.26
N SER A 47 6.45 -6.15 -1.75
CA SER A 47 5.83 -7.00 -2.78
C SER A 47 5.06 -6.19 -3.82
N GLY A 48 4.83 -6.80 -4.99
CA GLY A 48 4.06 -6.20 -6.08
C GLY A 48 4.63 -4.87 -6.56
N ARG A 49 3.75 -3.88 -6.76
CA ARG A 49 4.11 -2.56 -7.30
C ARG A 49 5.10 -1.79 -6.42
N ASP A 50 5.05 -1.96 -5.11
CA ASP A 50 5.99 -1.30 -4.21
C ASP A 50 7.40 -1.88 -4.40
N ARG A 51 7.52 -3.19 -4.67
CA ARG A 51 8.81 -3.79 -5.02
C ARG A 51 9.37 -3.19 -6.31
N GLU A 52 8.55 -3.04 -7.35
CA GLU A 52 8.96 -2.43 -8.62
C GLU A 52 9.46 -0.99 -8.44
N LEU A 53 8.86 -0.23 -7.53
CA LEU A 53 9.23 1.14 -7.22
C LEU A 53 10.53 1.24 -6.40
N TRP A 54 10.62 0.46 -5.32
CA TRP A 54 11.70 0.62 -4.34
C TRP A 54 12.98 -0.12 -4.70
N THR A 55 12.90 -1.24 -5.44
CA THR A 55 14.09 -2.04 -5.78
C THR A 55 15.13 -1.25 -6.58
N PRO A 56 14.77 -0.42 -7.58
CA PRO A 56 15.74 0.45 -8.27
C PRO A 56 16.39 1.48 -7.35
N LEU A 57 15.64 2.09 -6.43
CA LEU A 57 16.14 3.08 -5.48
C LEU A 57 17.14 2.45 -4.50
N LEU A 58 16.82 1.25 -4.00
CA LEU A 58 17.73 0.47 -3.16
C LEU A 58 18.99 0.06 -3.94
N ALA A 59 18.87 -0.34 -5.20
CA ALA A 59 20.04 -0.68 -6.03
C ALA A 59 20.99 0.51 -6.23
N ILE A 60 20.43 1.71 -6.42
CA ILE A 60 21.18 2.97 -6.47
C ILE A 60 21.89 3.23 -5.15
N ALA A 61 21.19 3.10 -4.02
CA ALA A 61 21.76 3.32 -2.69
C ALA A 61 22.88 2.32 -2.36
N HIS A 62 22.68 1.04 -2.70
CA HIS A 62 23.69 -0.02 -2.56
C HIS A 62 24.94 0.29 -3.39
N TYR A 63 24.77 0.74 -4.64
CA TYR A 63 25.88 1.11 -5.51
C TYR A 63 26.67 2.31 -4.98
N ILE A 64 25.98 3.40 -4.61
CA ILE A 64 26.61 4.62 -4.06
C ILE A 64 27.40 4.30 -2.78
N SER A 65 26.91 3.33 -2.01
CA SER A 65 27.54 2.90 -0.77
C SER A 65 28.65 1.85 -0.97
N ASP A 66 28.99 1.50 -2.22
CA ASP A 66 29.98 0.45 -2.54
C ASP A 66 29.66 -0.90 -1.84
N GLY A 67 28.37 -1.23 -1.77
CA GLY A 67 27.85 -2.41 -1.06
C GLY A 67 28.03 -2.39 0.46
N LYS A 68 28.47 -1.27 1.03
CA LYS A 68 28.60 -1.07 2.48
C LYS A 68 27.34 -0.42 3.03
N HIS A 69 27.15 -0.58 4.34
CA HIS A 69 26.13 0.17 5.07
C HIS A 69 26.44 1.67 5.03
N SER A 70 25.42 2.51 4.82
CA SER A 70 25.57 3.96 4.81
C SER A 70 24.34 4.65 5.41
N GLU A 71 24.52 5.85 5.95
CA GLU A 71 23.39 6.65 6.47
C GLU A 71 22.34 6.95 5.39
N PHE A 72 22.76 7.01 4.12
CA PHE A 72 21.84 7.16 2.99
C PHE A 72 21.01 5.90 2.75
N TRP A 73 21.63 4.72 2.83
CA TRP A 73 20.92 3.44 2.77
C TRP A 73 19.93 3.32 3.93
N ASP A 74 20.35 3.65 5.15
CA ASP A 74 19.52 3.57 6.35
C ASP A 74 18.31 4.50 6.26
N GLY A 75 18.54 5.76 5.91
CA GLY A 75 17.46 6.74 5.73
C GLY A 75 16.48 6.34 4.63
N LEU A 76 16.96 5.73 3.55
CA LEU A 76 16.09 5.25 2.47
C LEU A 76 15.24 4.04 2.91
N VAL A 77 15.84 3.10 3.64
CA VAL A 77 15.14 1.94 4.18
C VAL A 77 14.11 2.36 5.23
N ASP A 78 14.47 3.27 6.14
CA ASP A 78 13.56 3.80 7.17
C ASP A 78 12.38 4.53 6.51
N TYR A 79 12.64 5.40 5.53
CA TYR A 79 11.59 6.09 4.80
C TYR A 79 10.69 5.12 4.03
N MET A 80 11.26 4.09 3.39
CA MET A 80 10.49 3.04 2.71
C MET A 80 9.57 2.31 3.71
N GLN A 81 10.09 1.94 4.88
CA GLN A 81 9.32 1.27 5.92
C GLN A 81 8.20 2.17 6.45
N GLU A 82 8.50 3.44 6.72
CA GLU A 82 7.48 4.42 7.10
C GLU A 82 6.42 4.60 6.03
N TYR A 83 6.81 4.71 4.76
CA TYR A 83 5.89 4.84 3.64
C TYR A 83 4.96 3.63 3.54
N ILE A 84 5.51 2.41 3.62
CA ILE A 84 4.72 1.18 3.59
C ILE A 84 3.80 1.10 4.80
N LYS A 85 4.29 1.47 5.98
CA LYS A 85 3.49 1.52 7.21
C LYS A 85 2.36 2.54 7.11
N ARG A 86 2.63 3.77 6.65
CA ARG A 86 1.62 4.82 6.44
C ARG A 86 0.60 4.39 5.39
N LYS A 87 1.04 3.83 4.26
CA LYS A 87 0.16 3.28 3.24
C LYS A 87 -0.74 2.17 3.80
N GLN A 88 -0.18 1.28 4.62
CA GLN A 88 -0.97 0.28 5.34
C GLN A 88 -1.95 0.93 6.31
N GLU A 89 -1.55 1.93 7.10
CA GLU A 89 -2.39 2.62 8.08
C GLU A 89 -3.50 3.48 7.43
N GLU A 90 -3.21 4.13 6.31
CA GLU A 90 -4.13 4.98 5.54
C GLU A 90 -5.15 4.15 4.72
N ASP A 91 -4.73 3.02 4.13
CA ASP A 91 -5.62 2.10 3.39
C ASP A 91 -6.50 1.22 4.32
N LEU A 92 -6.28 1.25 5.65
CA LEU A 92 -6.95 0.35 6.62
C LEU A 92 -8.05 0.99 7.48
N SER A 93 -8.25 2.31 7.50
CA SER A 93 -9.29 2.90 8.37
C SER A 93 -10.53 3.36 7.61
N SER A 94 -10.44 4.33 6.70
CA SER A 94 -11.62 4.87 6.01
C SER A 94 -12.32 3.85 5.10
N PHE A 95 -11.55 3.02 4.40
CA PHE A 95 -12.09 1.98 3.54
C PHE A 95 -12.73 0.85 4.35
N ASP A 96 -12.09 0.39 5.42
CA ASP A 96 -12.63 -0.68 6.27
C ASP A 96 -13.87 -0.21 7.04
N LEU A 97 -13.90 1.07 7.46
CA LEU A 97 -15.09 1.74 8.00
C LEU A 97 -16.23 1.80 6.97
N SER A 98 -15.91 2.12 5.71
CA SER A 98 -16.89 2.15 4.63
C SER A 98 -17.46 0.75 4.37
N VAL A 99 -16.60 -0.27 4.32
CA VAL A 99 -17.01 -1.68 4.22
C VAL A 99 -17.91 -2.07 5.41
N LEU A 100 -17.52 -1.69 6.63
CA LEU A 100 -18.30 -1.98 7.84
C LEU A 100 -19.66 -1.26 7.83
N SER A 101 -19.74 -0.04 7.31
CA SER A 101 -21.01 0.68 7.12
C SER A 101 -21.92 -0.06 6.14
N GLU A 102 -21.37 -0.52 5.02
CA GLU A 102 -22.14 -1.21 3.98
C GLU A 102 -22.61 -2.61 4.39
N ILE A 103 -21.92 -3.29 5.32
CA ILE A 103 -22.44 -4.52 5.94
C ILE A 103 -23.81 -4.27 6.56
N GLY A 104 -24.02 -3.12 7.21
CA GLY A 104 -25.30 -2.77 7.84
C GLY A 104 -26.45 -2.56 6.86
N ARG A 105 -26.15 -2.40 5.56
CA ARG A 105 -27.14 -2.26 4.49
C ARG A 105 -27.52 -3.60 3.84
N LEU A 106 -26.86 -4.70 4.24
CA LEU A 106 -27.22 -6.04 3.77
C LEU A 106 -28.54 -6.49 4.38
N ASN A 107 -29.37 -7.17 3.57
CA ASN A 107 -30.61 -7.78 4.05
C ASN A 107 -30.38 -8.91 5.05
N ASP A 108 -29.23 -9.60 4.94
CA ASP A 108 -28.83 -10.69 5.83
C ASP A 108 -27.31 -10.63 6.08
N ILE A 109 -26.93 -10.21 7.29
CA ILE A 109 -25.54 -10.16 7.74
C ILE A 109 -25.00 -11.52 8.22
N SER A 110 -25.90 -12.49 8.45
CA SER A 110 -25.51 -13.81 8.96
C SER A 110 -24.72 -14.61 7.93
N GLN A 111 -24.94 -14.35 6.64
CA GLN A 111 -24.21 -14.97 5.54
C GLN A 111 -24.18 -14.07 4.30
N PHE A 112 -23.01 -13.54 3.95
CA PHE A 112 -22.83 -12.67 2.78
C PHE A 112 -21.52 -12.93 2.04
N GLN A 113 -21.39 -12.42 0.82
CA GLN A 113 -20.17 -12.49 0.00
C GLN A 113 -19.55 -11.11 -0.15
N ALA A 114 -18.23 -11.07 -0.36
CA ALA A 114 -17.52 -9.82 -0.64
C ALA A 114 -18.03 -9.09 -1.91
N LYS A 115 -18.65 -9.83 -2.86
CA LYS A 115 -19.26 -9.23 -4.04
C LYS A 115 -20.52 -8.42 -3.69
N ASP A 116 -21.29 -8.86 -2.69
CA ASP A 116 -22.57 -8.25 -2.34
C ASP A 116 -22.32 -6.84 -1.78
N ILE A 117 -21.25 -6.68 -1.01
CA ILE A 117 -20.80 -5.37 -0.51
C ILE A 117 -20.16 -4.53 -1.61
N ALA A 118 -19.38 -5.14 -2.51
CA ALA A 118 -18.84 -4.43 -3.66
C ALA A 118 -19.97 -3.85 -4.54
N GLU A 119 -21.05 -4.61 -4.74
CA GLU A 119 -22.24 -4.16 -5.46
C GLU A 119 -22.89 -2.96 -4.76
N LEU A 120 -23.07 -3.01 -3.43
CA LEU A 120 -23.62 -1.90 -2.64
C LEU A 120 -22.75 -0.62 -2.72
N MET A 121 -21.43 -0.76 -2.56
CA MET A 121 -20.48 0.36 -2.66
C MET A 121 -20.47 1.00 -4.04
N ASN A 122 -20.62 0.18 -5.09
CA ASN A 122 -20.52 0.64 -6.47
C ASN A 122 -21.81 1.28 -7.01
N GLN A 123 -22.92 1.29 -6.27
CA GLN A 123 -24.21 1.84 -6.76
C GLN A 123 -24.11 3.31 -7.18
N ASN A 124 -23.22 4.08 -6.56
CA ASN A 124 -23.06 5.51 -6.79
C ASN A 124 -21.69 5.89 -7.37
N LEU A 125 -20.87 4.90 -7.77
CA LEU A 125 -19.53 5.13 -8.26
C LEU A 125 -19.46 5.09 -9.78
N SER A 126 -18.60 5.93 -10.34
CA SER A 126 -18.29 5.92 -11.76
C SER A 126 -17.63 4.59 -12.17
N PRO A 127 -17.74 4.11 -13.43
CA PRO A 127 -17.13 2.86 -13.87
C PRO A 127 -15.62 2.76 -13.59
N ASN A 128 -14.91 3.89 -13.59
CA ASN A 128 -13.46 3.96 -13.35
C ASN A 128 -13.07 3.89 -11.86
N GLU A 129 -14.05 3.99 -10.96
CA GLU A 129 -13.86 4.06 -9.50
C GLU A 129 -14.41 2.80 -8.79
N GLN A 130 -14.83 1.79 -9.55
CA GLN A 130 -15.46 0.61 -8.99
C GLN A 130 -14.53 -0.20 -8.07
N VAL A 131 -15.03 -0.48 -6.88
CA VAL A 131 -14.41 -1.33 -5.89
C VAL A 131 -14.58 -2.79 -6.30
N LYS A 132 -13.48 -3.53 -6.33
CA LYS A 132 -13.49 -4.97 -6.65
C LYS A 132 -13.78 -5.79 -5.40
N SER A 133 -14.49 -6.90 -5.57
CA SER A 133 -14.76 -7.89 -4.49
C SER A 133 -13.49 -8.41 -3.80
N HIS A 134 -12.35 -8.43 -4.48
CA HIS A 134 -11.06 -8.77 -3.89
C HIS A 134 -10.61 -7.76 -2.81
N ALA A 135 -10.79 -6.46 -3.05
CA ALA A 135 -10.44 -5.42 -2.07
C ALA A 135 -11.32 -5.52 -0.82
N ILE A 136 -12.62 -5.74 -1.01
CA ILE A 136 -13.57 -6.02 0.07
C ILE A 136 -13.15 -7.26 0.86
N GLY A 137 -12.73 -8.33 0.18
CA GLY A 137 -12.27 -9.56 0.85
C GLY A 137 -11.06 -9.33 1.77
N HIS A 138 -10.15 -8.41 1.40
CA HIS A 138 -9.05 -8.02 2.27
C HIS A 138 -9.52 -7.18 3.47
N ALA A 139 -10.43 -6.23 3.25
CA ALA A 139 -11.04 -5.44 4.32
C ALA A 139 -11.76 -6.33 5.34
N LEU A 140 -12.61 -7.26 4.89
CA LEU A 140 -13.32 -8.20 5.77
C LEU A 140 -12.37 -9.07 6.60
N LYS A 141 -11.23 -9.49 6.01
CA LYS A 141 -10.19 -10.21 6.72
C LYS A 141 -9.52 -9.34 7.80
N ARG A 142 -9.29 -8.06 7.53
CA ARG A 142 -8.68 -7.10 8.48
C ARG A 142 -9.63 -6.72 9.61
N LEU A 143 -10.93 -6.61 9.31
CA LEU A 143 -12.00 -6.48 10.30
C LEU A 143 -12.18 -7.73 11.17
N GLY A 144 -11.53 -8.85 10.84
CA GLY A 144 -11.58 -10.09 11.61
C GLY A 144 -12.88 -10.88 11.43
N ILE A 145 -13.63 -10.65 10.35
CA ILE A 145 -14.91 -11.30 10.10
C ILE A 145 -14.67 -12.73 9.59
N PRO A 146 -15.22 -13.77 10.26
CA PRO A 146 -14.99 -15.15 9.87
C PRO A 146 -15.66 -15.48 8.54
N PHE A 147 -15.10 -16.44 7.80
CA PHE A 147 -15.68 -16.92 6.55
C PHE A 147 -15.58 -18.45 6.42
N ARG A 148 -16.46 -19.02 5.60
CA ARG A 148 -16.44 -20.42 5.16
C ARG A 148 -16.41 -20.49 3.65
N ILE A 149 -15.75 -21.53 3.13
CA ILE A 149 -15.77 -21.83 1.69
C ILE A 149 -16.88 -22.84 1.44
N ASN A 150 -17.86 -22.48 0.61
CA ASN A 150 -18.91 -23.37 0.14
C ASN A 150 -18.93 -23.33 -1.39
N THR A 151 -18.91 -24.51 -2.03
CA THR A 151 -18.96 -24.64 -3.51
C THR A 151 -17.95 -23.73 -4.24
N GLY A 152 -16.73 -23.60 -3.69
CA GLY A 152 -15.66 -22.77 -4.25
C GLY A 152 -15.81 -21.26 -4.02
N ARG A 153 -16.86 -20.82 -3.31
CA ARG A 153 -17.12 -19.41 -2.99
C ARG A 153 -16.93 -19.12 -1.51
N LYS A 154 -16.38 -17.96 -1.17
CA LYS A 154 -16.22 -17.49 0.21
C LYS A 154 -17.51 -16.81 0.69
N TYR A 155 -18.01 -17.24 1.84
CA TYR A 155 -19.15 -16.66 2.54
C TYR A 155 -18.69 -16.20 3.92
N TYR A 156 -18.84 -14.91 4.20
CA TYR A 156 -18.57 -14.29 5.48
C TYR A 156 -19.80 -14.39 6.36
N THR A 157 -19.59 -14.52 7.67
CA THR A 157 -20.67 -14.68 8.65
C THR A 157 -20.45 -13.71 9.79
N LEU A 158 -21.44 -12.89 10.10
CA LEU A 158 -21.37 -11.95 11.20
C LEU A 158 -22.70 -11.90 11.96
N LYS A 159 -22.66 -12.08 13.27
CA LYS A 159 -23.85 -11.87 14.11
C LYS A 159 -24.07 -10.38 14.36
N GLU A 160 -25.32 -10.00 14.59
CA GLU A 160 -25.67 -8.60 14.87
C GLU A 160 -24.95 -8.05 16.12
N GLU A 161 -24.79 -8.87 17.16
CA GLU A 161 -24.02 -8.50 18.35
C GLU A 161 -22.53 -8.28 18.05
N GLU A 162 -21.93 -9.15 17.23
CA GLU A 162 -20.53 -9.03 16.79
C GLU A 162 -20.34 -7.79 15.90
N TYR A 163 -21.34 -7.47 15.06
CA TYR A 163 -21.36 -6.27 14.24
C TYR A 163 -21.40 -5.00 15.10
N LYS A 164 -22.28 -4.94 16.13
CA LYS A 164 -22.35 -3.82 17.07
C LYS A 164 -21.03 -3.61 17.82
N LEU A 165 -20.40 -4.70 18.27
CA LEU A 165 -19.08 -4.64 18.92
C LEU A 165 -17.98 -4.15 17.98
N LEU A 166 -18.00 -4.58 16.71
CA LEU A 166 -17.06 -4.08 15.70
C LEU A 166 -17.26 -2.58 15.46
N LYS A 167 -18.50 -2.11 15.31
CA LYS A 167 -18.80 -0.67 15.15
C LYS A 167 -18.26 0.15 16.31
N GLN A 168 -18.50 -0.29 17.55
CA GLN A 168 -17.97 0.36 18.75
C GLN A 168 -16.43 0.37 18.78
N ARG A 169 -15.79 -0.76 18.43
CA ARG A 169 -14.32 -0.88 18.38
C ARG A 169 -13.70 0.12 17.41
N PHE A 170 -14.38 0.39 16.29
CA PHE A 170 -13.90 1.29 15.24
C PHE A 170 -14.46 2.71 15.36
N GLY A 171 -15.13 3.05 16.47
CA GLY A 171 -15.64 4.40 16.73
C GLY A 171 -16.82 4.82 15.85
N ILE A 172 -17.53 3.86 15.22
CA ILE A 172 -18.78 4.14 14.51
C ILE A 172 -19.91 4.10 15.53
N ASN A 173 -20.38 5.26 15.96
CA ASN A 173 -21.60 5.35 16.76
C ASN A 173 -22.82 5.18 15.84
N ASP A 174 -23.78 4.36 16.28
CA ASP A 174 -25.11 4.33 15.68
C ASP A 174 -25.80 5.65 16.01
N GLU A 175 -26.03 6.52 15.01
CA GLU A 175 -27.03 7.58 15.09
C GLU A 175 -28.45 7.00 14.95
#